data_AF-A0A8I0L8B0-F1
#
_entry.id   AF-A0A8I0L8B0-F1
#
_cell.length_a   1.000
_cell.length_b   1.000
_cell.length_c   1.000
_cell.angle_alpha   90.00
_cell.angle_beta   90.00
_cell.angle_gamma   90.00
#
_symmetry.space_group_name_H-M   'P 1'
#
loop_
_entity.id
_entity.type
_entity.pdbx_description
1 polymer ?
#
loop_
_entity_poly.entity_id
_entity_poly.type
_entity_poly.pdbx_seq_one_letter_code
_entity_poly.pdbx_strand_id
1 'polypeptide(L)'
;KNKINSWFKAELKEDNILKGKDLIHNYCKTKNIVLSDLLKPEFIEKTMTKYGFRDWDSVLAAVGHGGLKEGQVVGKLQEEYD
;
A
#
# COMPACT_ATOMS: atom_id res chain seq x y z
N LYS A 1 -19.77 -23.69 5.62
CA LYS A 1 -18.44 -23.69 6.29
C LYS A 1 -17.36 -23.87 5.22
N ASN A 2 -16.86 -22.80 4.60
CA ASN A 2 -15.80 -22.87 3.58
C ASN A 2 -14.46 -22.46 4.20
N LYS A 3 -13.82 -23.41 4.89
CA LYS A 3 -12.53 -23.19 5.58
C LYS A 3 -11.32 -23.19 4.64
N ILE A 4 -11.50 -23.64 3.39
CA ILE A 4 -10.47 -23.71 2.35
C ILE A 4 -10.18 -22.32 1.74
N ASN A 5 -11.20 -21.44 1.67
CA ASN A 5 -11.05 -20.12 1.05
C ASN A 5 -10.27 -19.09 1.88
N SER A 6 -10.07 -19.33 3.18
CA SER A 6 -9.43 -18.33 4.05
C SER A 6 -7.90 -18.40 3.99
N TRP A 7 -7.34 -19.60 3.86
CA TRP A 7 -5.89 -19.79 3.72
C TRP A 7 -5.39 -19.38 2.34
N PHE A 8 -6.13 -19.73 1.27
CA PHE A 8 -5.79 -19.30 -0.10
C PHE A 8 -5.82 -17.77 -0.26
N LYS A 9 -6.74 -17.08 0.45
CA LYS A 9 -6.80 -15.62 0.50
C LYS A 9 -5.68 -14.99 1.34
N ALA A 10 -5.13 -15.72 2.32
CA ALA A 10 -4.05 -15.22 3.17
C ALA A 10 -2.69 -15.32 2.48
N GLU A 11 -2.40 -16.43 1.79
CA GLU A 11 -1.18 -16.60 0.99
C GLU A 11 -1.12 -15.57 -0.15
N LEU A 12 -2.25 -15.37 -0.84
CA LEU A 12 -2.39 -14.27 -1.80
C LEU A 12 -2.23 -12.89 -1.15
N LYS A 13 -2.58 -12.73 0.14
CA LYS A 13 -2.42 -11.44 0.82
C LYS A 13 -0.94 -11.11 0.99
N GLU A 14 -0.12 -12.06 1.42
CA GLU A 14 1.33 -11.85 1.59
C GLU A 14 2.02 -11.51 0.26
N ASP A 15 1.74 -12.25 -0.80
CA ASP A 15 2.26 -11.97 -2.14
C ASP A 15 1.83 -10.59 -2.65
N ASN A 16 0.57 -10.22 -2.42
CA ASN A 16 0.07 -8.90 -2.79
C ASN A 16 0.72 -7.79 -1.96
N ILE A 17 1.04 -8.01 -0.69
CA ILE A 17 1.77 -7.04 0.13
C ILE A 17 3.17 -6.80 -0.47
N LEU A 18 3.91 -7.88 -0.77
CA LEU A 18 5.24 -7.78 -1.36
C LEU A 18 5.22 -7.06 -2.70
N LYS A 19 4.27 -7.44 -3.57
CA LYS A 19 4.08 -6.79 -4.87
C LYS A 19 3.67 -5.32 -4.73
N GLY A 20 2.79 -4.99 -3.78
CA GLY A 20 2.39 -3.62 -3.50
C GLY A 20 3.57 -2.74 -3.05
N LYS A 21 4.44 -3.27 -2.19
CA LYS A 21 5.69 -2.60 -1.79
C LYS A 21 6.59 -2.33 -3.00
N ASP A 22 6.77 -3.32 -3.87
CA ASP A 22 7.61 -3.16 -5.07
C ASP A 22 7.03 -2.13 -6.05
N LEU A 23 5.70 -2.14 -6.28
CA LEU A 23 5.04 -1.17 -7.13
C LEU A 23 5.19 0.27 -6.61
N ILE A 24 4.96 0.50 -5.31
CA ILE A 24 5.16 1.82 -4.68
C ILE A 24 6.62 2.26 -4.80
N HIS A 25 7.56 1.37 -4.50
CA HIS A 25 8.99 1.67 -4.55
C HIS A 25 9.45 2.00 -5.98
N ASN A 26 9.01 1.24 -6.98
CA ASN A 26 9.30 1.50 -8.38
C ASN A 26 8.67 2.81 -8.85
N TYR A 27 7.43 3.10 -8.45
CA TYR A 27 6.80 4.39 -8.74
C TYR A 27 7.62 5.56 -8.19
N CYS A 28 8.02 5.50 -6.91
CA CYS A 28 8.87 6.51 -6.29
C CYS A 28 10.19 6.68 -7.04
N LYS A 29 10.87 5.59 -7.40
CA LYS A 29 12.11 5.62 -8.21
C LYS A 29 11.90 6.31 -9.55
N THR A 30 10.85 5.98 -10.29
CA THR A 30 10.57 6.59 -11.62
C THR A 30 10.25 8.08 -11.54
N LYS A 31 9.77 8.54 -10.39
CA LYS A 31 9.41 9.95 -10.13
C LYS A 31 10.47 10.72 -9.35
N ASN A 32 11.62 10.10 -9.07
CA ASN A 32 12.69 10.66 -8.24
C ASN A 32 12.21 11.10 -6.84
N ILE A 33 11.31 10.31 -6.24
CA ILE A 33 10.75 10.51 -4.91
C ILE A 33 11.49 9.61 -3.93
N VAL A 34 11.90 10.17 -2.78
CA VAL A 34 12.51 9.40 -1.69
C VAL A 34 11.40 8.80 -0.82
N LEU A 35 11.12 7.52 -1.02
CA LEU A 35 10.04 6.83 -0.29
C LEU A 35 10.24 6.86 1.24
N SER A 36 11.49 6.79 1.71
CA SER A 36 11.80 6.82 3.15
C SER A 36 11.29 8.07 3.86
N ASP A 37 11.26 9.21 3.18
CA ASP A 37 10.80 10.48 3.75
C ASP A 37 9.27 10.53 3.88
N LEU A 38 8.58 9.72 3.07
CA LEU A 38 7.12 9.60 3.02
C LEU A 38 6.57 8.53 3.97
N LEU A 39 7.38 7.56 4.41
CA LEU A 39 6.95 6.46 5.29
C LEU A 39 6.92 6.84 6.77
N LYS A 40 6.59 8.09 7.09
CA LYS A 40 6.39 8.51 8.48
C LYS A 40 5.04 8.00 9.00
N PRO A 41 4.96 7.54 10.26
CA PRO A 41 3.71 7.01 10.83
C PRO A 41 2.52 7.96 10.66
N GLU A 42 2.72 9.27 10.82
CA GLU A 42 1.67 10.28 10.69
C GLU A 42 1.07 10.37 9.27
N PHE A 43 1.87 10.20 8.23
CA PHE A 43 1.41 10.27 6.82
C PHE A 43 0.71 8.97 6.41
N ILE A 44 1.26 7.85 6.89
CA ILE A 44 0.69 6.53 6.69
C ILE A 44 -0.71 6.46 7.33
N GLU A 45 -0.88 6.95 8.56
CA GLU A 45 -2.18 6.96 9.25
C GLU A 45 -3.24 7.78 8.51
N LYS A 46 -2.87 8.97 8.04
CA LYS A 46 -3.79 9.81 7.25
C LYS A 46 -4.14 9.18 5.92
N THR A 47 -3.18 8.55 5.25
CA THR A 47 -3.40 7.83 4.00
C THR A 47 -4.32 6.63 4.20
N MET A 48 -4.10 5.83 5.25
CA MET A 48 -4.99 4.72 5.61
C MET A 48 -6.41 5.20 5.88
N THR A 49 -6.57 6.25 6.68
CA THR A 49 -7.86 6.85 7.02
C THR A 49 -8.59 7.34 5.77
N LYS A 50 -7.88 7.99 4.84
CA LYS A 50 -8.45 8.51 3.58
C LYS A 50 -9.09 7.42 2.73
N TYR A 51 -8.47 6.25 2.65
CA TYR A 51 -8.94 5.13 1.84
C TYR A 51 -9.69 4.06 2.65
N GLY A 52 -9.92 4.27 3.94
CA GLY A 52 -10.69 3.38 4.81
C GLY A 52 -9.98 2.07 5.18
N PHE A 53 -8.65 2.03 5.14
CA PHE A 53 -7.87 0.86 5.57
C PHE A 53 -7.58 0.89 7.07
N ARG A 54 -7.48 -0.30 7.67
CA ARG A 54 -7.18 -0.47 9.11
C ARG A 54 -5.69 -0.69 9.39
N ASP A 55 -4.94 -1.11 8.38
CA ASP A 55 -3.53 -1.44 8.48
C ASP A 55 -2.82 -1.17 7.15
N TRP A 56 -1.53 -0.84 7.24
CA TRP A 56 -0.72 -0.47 6.09
C TRP A 56 -0.53 -1.65 5.13
N ASP A 57 -0.41 -2.86 5.65
CA ASP A 57 -0.31 -4.07 4.84
C ASP A 57 -1.55 -4.27 3.98
N SER A 58 -2.75 -3.91 4.45
CA SER A 58 -3.96 -3.94 3.63
C SER A 58 -3.96 -2.89 2.52
N VAL A 59 -3.34 -1.72 2.71
CA VAL A 59 -3.10 -0.75 1.63
C VAL A 59 -2.17 -1.37 0.58
N LEU A 60 -1.05 -1.94 1.03
CA LEU A 60 -0.06 -2.58 0.16
C LEU A 60 -0.66 -3.76 -0.61
N ALA A 61 -1.44 -4.61 0.07
CA ALA A 61 -2.17 -5.71 -0.57
C ALA A 61 -3.16 -5.22 -1.63
N ALA A 62 -3.89 -4.13 -1.35
CA ALA A 62 -4.79 -3.53 -2.33
C ALA A 62 -4.05 -3.00 -3.56
N VAL A 63 -2.85 -2.45 -3.37
CA VAL A 63 -1.97 -2.03 -4.47
C VAL A 63 -1.46 -3.22 -5.28
N GLY A 64 -0.91 -4.25 -4.63
CA GLY A 64 -0.38 -5.43 -5.32
C GLY A 64 -1.45 -6.23 -6.08
N HIS A 65 -2.67 -6.25 -5.54
CA HIS A 65 -3.85 -6.84 -6.19
C HIS A 65 -4.40 -5.97 -7.34
N GLY A 66 -4.12 -4.65 -7.33
CA GLY A 66 -4.60 -3.70 -8.33
C GLY A 66 -5.92 -3.01 -8.00
N GLY A 67 -6.43 -3.15 -6.78
CA GLY A 67 -7.62 -2.45 -6.29
C GLY A 67 -7.36 -0.97 -5.91
N LEU A 68 -6.10 -0.59 -5.76
CA LEU A 68 -5.63 0.78 -5.54
C LEU A 68 -4.37 1.02 -6.38
N LYS A 69 -4.20 2.20 -6.99
CA LYS A 69 -2.97 2.52 -7.73
C LYS A 69 -1.88 3.04 -6.80
N GLU A 70 -0.65 2.63 -7.05
CA GLU A 70 0.54 3.06 -6.33
C GLU A 70 0.70 4.59 -6.36
N GLY A 71 0.39 5.24 -7.49
CA GLY A 71 0.42 6.70 -7.58
C GLY A 71 -0.62 7.42 -6.72
N GLN A 72 -1.75 6.79 -6.41
CA GLN A 72 -2.74 7.37 -5.48
C GLN A 72 -2.20 7.37 -4.06
N VAL A 73 -1.56 6.27 -3.65
CA VAL A 73 -0.94 6.15 -2.33
C VAL A 73 0.22 7.13 -2.19
N VAL A 74 1.16 7.13 -3.15
CA VAL A 74 2.32 8.02 -3.11
C VAL A 74 1.89 9.48 -3.19
N GLY A 75 0.94 9.84 -4.06
CA GLY A 75 0.43 11.20 -4.15
C GLY A 75 -0.16 11.67 -2.83
N LYS A 76 -0.94 10.82 -2.13
CA LYS A 76 -1.47 11.17 -0.82
C LYS A 76 -0.38 11.35 0.24
N LEU A 77 0.63 10.50 0.23
CA LEU A 77 1.77 10.64 1.14
C LEU A 77 2.56 11.93 0.89
N GLN A 78 2.74 12.32 -0.38
CA GLN A 78 3.38 13.58 -0.74
C GLN A 78 2.55 14.79 -0.30
N GLU A 79 1.23 14.77 -0.47
CA GLU A 79 0.33 15.83 0.04
C GLU A 79 0.42 16.04 1.56
N GLU A 80 0.77 14.99 2.33
CA GLU A 80 0.94 15.13 3.78
C GLU A 80 2.36 15.51 4.18
N TYR A 81 3.33 15.31 3.28
CA TYR A 81 4.72 15.69 3.47
C TYR A 81 4.95 17.18 3.18
N ASP A 82 4.29 17.71 2.13
CA ASP A 82 4.31 19.12 1.73
C ASP A 82 3.51 20.02 2.69
#